data_AF-B7ZMV7-F1
#
_entry.id   AF-B7ZMV7-F1
#
_cell.length_a   1.000
_cell.length_b   1.000
_cell.length_c   1.000
_cell.angle_alpha   90.00
_cell.angle_beta   90.00
_cell.angle_gamma   90.00
#
_symmetry.space_group_name_H-M   'P 1'
#
loop_
_entity.id
_entity.type
_entity.pdbx_description
1 polymer ?
#
loop_
_entity_poly.entity_id
_entity_poly.type
_entity_poly.pdbx_seq_one_letter_code
_entity_poly.pdbx_strand_id
1 'polypeptide(L)'
;MILEDLLMVLSCLSLHALWKVRAVPILPLSLVPDTFDDAYVGCSEEMEEKAGLLLKEEMARHALLRESWEAAQEAWAHRRHKLTLPPGFKAQHGVAIMVYTNSSNTLYWELNQAVRTGGEKRRGCVSSRAVGQPEAPSTEALALQSGKTLLLDPRKLQLSRAGP
;
A
#
# COMPACT_ATOMS: atom_id res chain seq x y z
N MET A 1 -21.28 58.98 12.41
CA MET A 1 -19.90 58.50 12.65
C MET A 1 -19.88 56.98 12.83
N ILE A 2 -20.66 56.40 13.75
CA ILE A 2 -20.64 54.95 14.05
C ILE A 2 -21.01 54.03 12.85
N LEU A 3 -21.90 54.46 11.95
CA LEU A 3 -22.33 53.64 10.80
C LEU A 3 -21.25 53.48 9.72
N GLU A 4 -20.49 54.55 9.45
CA GLU A 4 -19.38 54.56 8.48
C GLU A 4 -18.23 53.67 8.97
N ASP A 5 -17.90 53.78 10.26
CA ASP A 5 -16.86 52.96 10.90
C ASP A 5 -17.22 51.46 10.86
N LEU A 6 -18.50 51.12 11.07
CA LEU A 6 -18.99 49.75 11.00
C LEU A 6 -18.93 49.18 9.57
N LEU A 7 -19.28 49.99 8.57
CA LEU A 7 -19.22 49.59 7.16
C LEU A 7 -17.78 49.28 6.73
N MET A 8 -16.83 50.07 7.20
CA MET A 8 -15.40 49.87 6.95
C MET A 8 -14.88 48.59 7.61
N VAL A 9 -15.26 48.30 8.85
CA VAL A 9 -14.88 47.05 9.53
C VAL A 9 -15.46 45.82 8.82
N LEU A 10 -16.72 45.88 8.38
CA LEU A 10 -17.37 44.80 7.61
C LEU A 10 -16.70 44.60 6.23
N SER A 11 -16.32 45.69 5.57
CA SER A 11 -15.56 45.66 4.32
C SER A 11 -14.19 45.01 4.51
N CYS A 12 -13.47 45.36 5.57
CA CYS A 12 -12.18 44.75 5.90
C CYS A 12 -12.32 43.25 6.21
N LEU A 13 -13.32 42.86 7.01
CA LEU A 13 -13.56 41.44 7.35
C LEU A 13 -13.93 40.60 6.12
N SER A 14 -14.72 41.15 5.20
CA SER A 14 -15.06 40.48 3.94
C SER A 14 -13.85 40.35 3.00
N LEU A 15 -12.98 41.37 2.91
CA LEU A 15 -11.72 41.28 2.17
C LEU A 15 -10.76 40.23 2.76
N HIS A 16 -10.67 40.14 4.09
CA HIS A 16 -9.87 39.13 4.78
C HIS A 16 -10.37 37.70 4.54
N ALA A 17 -11.69 37.52 4.41
CA ALA A 17 -12.29 36.23 4.09
C ALA A 17 -12.02 35.82 2.63
N LEU A 18 -12.05 36.78 1.69
CA LEU A 18 -11.80 36.57 0.26
C LEU A 18 -10.31 36.32 -0.07
N TRP A 19 -9.37 36.85 0.71
CA TRP A 19 -7.93 36.68 0.47
C TRP A 19 -7.40 35.28 0.82
N LYS A 20 -8.15 34.45 1.57
CA LYS A 20 -7.73 33.07 1.88
C LYS A 20 -7.90 32.12 0.69
N VAL A 21 -7.25 32.43 -0.43
CA VAL A 21 -6.97 31.46 -1.49
C VAL A 21 -5.90 30.51 -0.95
N ARG A 22 -6.33 29.32 -0.52
CA ARG A 22 -5.42 28.27 -0.09
C ARG A 22 -4.75 27.72 -1.35
N ALA A 23 -3.47 28.01 -1.55
CA ALA A 23 -2.70 27.38 -2.62
C ALA A 23 -2.72 25.86 -2.43
N VAL A 24 -3.19 25.13 -3.45
CA VAL A 24 -3.09 23.67 -3.46
C VAL A 24 -1.62 23.33 -3.70
N PRO A 25 -0.96 22.58 -2.80
CA PRO A 25 0.42 22.18 -3.02
C PRO A 25 0.50 21.36 -4.31
N ILE A 26 1.32 21.80 -5.26
CA ILE A 26 1.64 21.02 -6.46
C ILE A 26 2.63 19.95 -6.04
N LEU A 27 2.21 18.69 -6.09
CA LEU A 27 3.11 17.55 -5.87
C LEU A 27 3.64 17.10 -7.24
N PRO A 28 4.91 17.37 -7.59
CA PRO A 28 5.46 16.97 -8.89
C PRO A 28 5.56 15.44 -8.94
N LEU A 29 5.20 14.88 -10.10
CA LEU A 29 5.41 13.46 -10.36
C LEU A 29 6.92 13.18 -10.38
N SER A 30 7.35 12.13 -9.68
CA SER A 30 8.75 11.69 -9.63
C SER A 30 8.81 10.18 -9.75
N LEU A 31 10.02 9.64 -9.94
CA LEU A 31 10.27 8.20 -9.93
C LEU A 31 10.20 7.59 -8.53
N VAL A 32 10.05 8.40 -7.48
CA VAL A 32 9.94 7.98 -6.08
C VAL A 32 11.05 6.96 -5.71
N PRO A 33 12.34 7.34 -5.75
CA PRO A 33 13.45 6.40 -5.58
C PRO A 33 13.49 5.71 -4.20
N ASP A 34 12.77 6.25 -3.22
CA ASP A 34 12.64 5.72 -1.87
C ASP A 34 11.33 4.90 -1.70
N THR A 35 10.68 4.51 -2.80
CA THR A 35 9.53 3.61 -2.77
C THR A 35 9.97 2.16 -2.69
N PHE A 36 9.18 1.33 -2.02
CA PHE A 36 9.30 -0.12 -2.10
C PHE A 36 8.57 -0.63 -3.35
N ASP A 37 9.31 -0.91 -4.42
CA ASP A 37 8.80 -1.32 -5.73
C ASP A 37 9.26 -2.73 -6.17
N ASP A 38 9.68 -3.57 -5.23
CA ASP A 38 10.14 -4.94 -5.54
C ASP A 38 9.11 -5.71 -6.38
N ALA A 39 9.57 -6.18 -7.55
CA ALA A 39 8.81 -7.01 -8.47
C ALA A 39 8.98 -8.52 -8.21
N TYR A 40 9.85 -8.88 -7.26
CA TYR A 40 10.17 -10.27 -6.87
C TYR A 40 10.65 -11.17 -8.01
N VAL A 41 11.20 -10.60 -9.08
CA VAL A 41 11.72 -11.35 -10.24
C VAL A 41 12.86 -12.26 -9.80
N GLY A 42 12.70 -13.57 -10.03
CA GLY A 42 13.69 -14.59 -9.67
C GLY A 42 13.71 -15.01 -8.20
N CYS A 43 12.77 -14.53 -7.37
CA CYS A 43 12.66 -14.93 -5.96
C CYS A 43 11.20 -15.07 -5.48
N SER A 44 10.24 -15.19 -6.40
CA SER A 44 8.81 -15.24 -6.08
C SER A 44 8.42 -16.44 -5.22
N GLU A 45 8.99 -17.62 -5.49
CA GLU A 45 8.70 -18.85 -4.71
C GLU A 45 9.25 -18.75 -3.27
N GLU A 46 10.48 -18.28 -3.11
CA GLU A 46 11.11 -18.06 -1.80
C GLU A 46 10.30 -17.05 -0.97
N MET A 47 9.87 -15.95 -1.59
CA MET A 47 9.07 -14.93 -0.91
C MET A 47 7.67 -15.42 -0.57
N GLU A 48 7.09 -16.29 -1.38
CA GLU A 48 5.80 -16.92 -1.12
C GLU A 48 5.86 -17.89 0.08
N GLU A 49 6.97 -18.59 0.27
CA GLU A 49 7.19 -19.43 1.46
C GLU A 49 7.33 -18.58 2.73
N LYS A 50 8.10 -17.48 2.64
CA LYS A 50 8.36 -16.56 3.77
C LYS A 50 7.15 -15.71 4.14
N ALA A 51 6.29 -15.39 3.18
CA ALA A 51 5.14 -14.50 3.30
C ALA A 51 4.26 -14.79 4.54
N GLY A 52 3.92 -16.05 4.79
CA GLY A 52 3.02 -16.41 5.90
C GLY A 52 3.61 -16.11 7.28
N LEU A 53 4.90 -16.39 7.48
CA LEU A 53 5.59 -16.13 8.74
C LEU A 53 5.72 -14.63 8.98
N LEU A 54 6.16 -13.90 7.96
CA LEU A 54 6.30 -12.45 7.95
C LEU A 54 4.99 -11.75 8.30
N LEU A 55 3.89 -12.14 7.64
CA LEU A 55 2.56 -11.60 7.93
C LEU A 55 2.13 -11.86 9.38
N LYS A 56 2.42 -13.06 9.93
CA LYS A 56 2.10 -13.38 11.32
C LYS A 56 2.87 -12.49 12.29
N GLU A 57 4.15 -12.26 12.03
CA GLU A 57 4.98 -11.32 12.79
C GLU A 57 4.39 -9.90 12.74
N GLU A 58 3.91 -9.45 11.58
CA GLU A 58 3.23 -8.15 11.45
C GLU A 58 1.95 -8.02 12.24
N MET A 59 1.07 -9.00 12.13
CA MET A 59 -0.20 -8.97 12.85
C MET A 59 0.00 -9.03 14.37
N ALA A 60 1.09 -9.65 14.85
CA ALA A 60 1.42 -9.66 16.28
C ALA A 60 1.73 -8.25 16.80
N ARG A 61 2.24 -7.37 15.92
CA ARG A 61 2.74 -6.05 16.27
C ARG A 61 1.89 -4.88 15.75
N HIS A 62 0.89 -5.16 14.92
CA HIS A 62 0.02 -4.16 14.28
C HIS A 62 -1.46 -4.52 14.40
N ALA A 63 -2.13 -4.02 15.44
CA ALA A 63 -3.53 -4.36 15.74
C ALA A 63 -4.49 -4.08 14.58
N LEU A 64 -4.38 -2.90 13.94
CA LEU A 64 -5.24 -2.54 12.82
C LEU A 64 -5.08 -3.50 11.61
N LEU A 65 -3.86 -3.97 11.33
CA LEU A 65 -3.62 -4.95 10.28
C LEU A 65 -4.25 -6.29 10.65
N ARG A 66 -4.05 -6.76 11.88
CA ARG A 66 -4.62 -8.02 12.37
C ARG A 66 -6.14 -8.02 12.25
N GLU A 67 -6.80 -7.00 12.80
CA GLU A 67 -8.26 -6.87 12.76
C GLU A 67 -8.78 -6.79 11.32
N SER A 68 -8.11 -6.00 10.46
CA SER A 68 -8.46 -5.90 9.04
C SER A 68 -8.30 -7.23 8.31
N TRP A 69 -7.24 -7.97 8.60
CA TRP A 69 -6.92 -9.25 7.98
C TRP A 69 -7.89 -10.35 8.41
N GLU A 70 -8.27 -10.40 9.68
CA GLU A 70 -9.28 -11.33 10.21
C GLU A 70 -10.65 -11.07 9.57
N ALA A 71 -11.10 -9.81 9.53
CA ALA A 71 -12.35 -9.44 8.89
C ALA A 71 -12.35 -9.74 7.37
N ALA A 72 -11.22 -9.49 6.70
CA ALA A 72 -11.06 -9.79 5.28
C ALA A 72 -11.05 -11.30 5.00
N GLN A 73 -10.51 -12.13 5.88
CA GLN A 73 -10.57 -13.59 5.76
C GLN A 73 -12.01 -14.10 5.78
N GLU A 74 -12.82 -13.62 6.72
CA GLU A 74 -14.23 -13.99 6.81
C GLU A 74 -15.00 -13.54 5.56
N ALA A 75 -14.81 -12.29 5.14
CA ALA A 75 -15.45 -11.75 3.96
C ALA A 75 -15.01 -12.47 2.66
N TRP A 76 -13.74 -12.87 2.57
CA TRP A 76 -13.21 -13.66 1.45
C TRP A 76 -13.84 -15.05 1.41
N ALA A 77 -14.00 -15.72 2.57
CA ALA A 77 -14.62 -17.04 2.65
C ALA A 77 -16.03 -17.05 2.04
N HIS A 78 -16.80 -15.96 2.21
CA HIS A 78 -18.13 -15.82 1.61
C HIS A 78 -18.11 -15.45 0.12
N ARG A 79 -17.11 -14.67 -0.32
CA ARG A 79 -17.03 -14.17 -1.71
C ARG A 79 -16.39 -15.15 -2.68
N ARG A 80 -15.38 -15.91 -2.25
CA ARG A 80 -14.52 -16.72 -3.13
C ARG A 80 -15.29 -17.73 -3.98
N HIS A 81 -16.38 -18.29 -3.45
CA HIS A 81 -17.18 -19.32 -4.14
C HIS A 81 -17.94 -18.79 -5.36
N LYS A 82 -18.04 -17.46 -5.49
CA LYS A 82 -18.72 -16.77 -6.61
C LYS A 82 -17.74 -16.32 -7.70
N LEU A 83 -16.45 -16.62 -7.56
CA LEU A 83 -15.39 -16.13 -8.43
C LEU A 83 -14.72 -17.28 -9.18
N THR A 84 -14.35 -17.03 -10.43
CA THR A 84 -13.40 -17.86 -11.16
C THR A 84 -12.03 -17.22 -11.02
N LEU A 85 -11.08 -17.95 -10.43
CA LEU A 85 -9.75 -17.44 -10.11
C LEU A 85 -8.70 -18.08 -11.02
N PRO A 86 -7.63 -17.36 -11.38
CA PRO A 86 -6.58 -17.91 -12.23
C PRO A 86 -5.81 -19.03 -11.49
N PRO A 87 -5.13 -19.93 -12.24
CA PRO A 87 -4.24 -20.93 -11.64
C PRO A 87 -3.21 -20.29 -10.72
N GLY A 88 -2.89 -20.94 -9.60
CA GLY A 88 -1.94 -20.42 -8.62
C GLY A 88 -2.48 -19.29 -7.72
N PHE A 89 -3.73 -18.85 -7.90
CA PHE A 89 -4.32 -17.85 -7.01
C PHE A 89 -4.68 -18.46 -5.65
N LYS A 90 -3.94 -18.09 -4.61
CA LYS A 90 -4.17 -18.55 -3.24
C LYS A 90 -5.16 -17.66 -2.51
N ALA A 91 -5.76 -18.19 -1.44
CA ALA A 91 -6.71 -17.44 -0.61
C ALA A 91 -6.09 -16.14 -0.04
N GLN A 92 -4.79 -16.17 0.31
CA GLN A 92 -4.07 -15.02 0.86
C GLN A 92 -4.04 -13.83 -0.12
N HIS A 93 -3.95 -14.08 -1.43
CA HIS A 93 -4.01 -13.01 -2.44
C HIS A 93 -5.37 -12.30 -2.42
N GLY A 94 -6.46 -13.06 -2.32
CA GLY A 94 -7.82 -12.53 -2.24
C GLY A 94 -8.05 -11.72 -0.96
N VAL A 95 -7.58 -12.24 0.18
CA VAL A 95 -7.63 -11.53 1.47
C VAL A 95 -6.85 -10.23 1.41
N ALA A 96 -5.64 -10.22 0.85
CA ALA A 96 -4.82 -9.02 0.70
C ALA A 96 -5.52 -7.92 -0.12
N ILE A 97 -6.18 -8.28 -1.24
CA ILE A 97 -7.04 -7.33 -1.98
C ILE A 97 -8.15 -6.77 -1.09
N MET A 98 -8.85 -7.63 -0.35
CA MET A 98 -9.95 -7.20 0.50
C MET A 98 -9.50 -6.28 1.63
N VAL A 99 -8.32 -6.54 2.21
CA VAL A 99 -7.68 -5.66 3.18
C VAL A 99 -7.38 -4.29 2.57
N TYR A 100 -6.71 -4.26 1.41
CA TYR A 100 -6.32 -3.01 0.75
C TYR A 100 -7.51 -2.14 0.32
N THR A 101 -8.58 -2.78 -0.14
CA THR A 101 -9.77 -2.10 -0.67
C THR A 101 -10.81 -1.76 0.41
N ASN A 102 -10.58 -2.15 1.66
CA ASN A 102 -11.50 -1.84 2.75
C ASN A 102 -11.40 -0.37 3.17
N SER A 103 -12.34 0.44 2.68
CA SER A 103 -12.44 1.87 3.05
C SER A 103 -13.03 2.12 4.43
N SER A 104 -13.42 1.08 5.17
CA SER A 104 -13.99 1.21 6.52
C SER A 104 -12.93 1.51 7.58
N ASN A 105 -11.64 1.46 7.21
CA ASN A 105 -10.53 1.80 8.08
C ASN A 105 -9.40 2.52 7.32
N THR A 106 -8.36 2.93 8.05
CA THR A 106 -7.24 3.72 7.55
C THR A 106 -6.02 2.90 7.14
N LEU A 107 -6.10 1.57 7.12
CA LEU A 107 -4.93 0.72 6.89
C LEU A 107 -4.33 0.91 5.49
N TYR A 108 -5.17 1.11 4.46
CA TYR A 108 -4.70 1.39 3.11
C TYR A 108 -3.82 2.67 3.07
N TRP A 109 -4.14 3.64 3.91
CA TRP A 109 -3.40 4.89 4.00
C TRP A 109 -2.02 4.65 4.65
N GLU A 110 -1.99 3.93 5.78
CA GLU A 110 -0.74 3.57 6.46
C GLU A 110 0.17 2.75 5.54
N LEU A 111 -0.41 1.76 4.85
CA LEU A 111 0.31 0.98 3.86
C LEU A 111 0.90 1.83 2.74
N ASN A 112 0.08 2.71 2.14
CA ASN A 112 0.54 3.56 1.05
C ASN A 112 1.63 4.54 1.49
N GLN A 113 1.65 4.96 2.75
CA GLN A 113 2.75 5.76 3.29
C GLN A 113 4.03 4.93 3.42
N ALA A 114 3.93 3.73 3.99
CA ALA A 114 5.08 2.84 4.12
C ALA A 114 5.71 2.44 2.80
N VAL A 115 4.89 2.09 1.81
CA VAL A 115 5.39 1.75 0.48
C VAL A 115 6.14 2.94 -0.12
N ARG A 116 5.64 4.18 0.03
CA ARG A 116 6.29 5.38 -0.53
C ARG A 116 7.63 5.73 0.10
N THR A 117 7.86 5.35 1.36
CA THR A 117 9.06 5.76 2.12
C THR A 117 9.94 4.58 2.55
N GLY A 118 9.56 3.36 2.20
CA GLY A 118 10.19 2.11 2.64
C GLY A 118 11.23 1.55 1.67
N GLY A 119 11.50 2.26 0.58
CA GLY A 119 12.54 1.92 -0.39
C GLY A 119 13.91 2.29 0.13
N GLU A 120 14.60 1.32 0.73
CA GLU A 120 16.04 1.39 0.91
C GLU A 120 16.73 0.69 -0.26
N LYS A 121 17.83 1.25 -0.80
CA LYS A 121 18.69 0.53 -1.76
C LYS A 121 19.34 -0.68 -1.07
N ARG A 122 18.66 -1.82 -1.12
CA ARG A 122 19.14 -3.08 -0.57
C ARG A 122 19.77 -3.91 -1.68
N ARG A 123 20.83 -4.66 -1.32
CA ARG A 123 21.39 -5.67 -2.21
C ARG A 123 20.55 -6.96 -2.10
N GLY A 124 19.68 -7.16 -3.10
CA GLY A 124 18.87 -8.36 -3.35
C GLY A 124 17.35 -8.07 -3.33
N CYS A 125 16.51 -8.68 -4.19
CA CYS A 125 16.69 -9.89 -5.03
C CYS A 125 17.53 -9.69 -6.30
N VAL A 126 18.64 -10.43 -6.44
CA VAL A 126 19.44 -10.51 -7.68
C VAL A 126 19.77 -11.97 -7.95
N SER A 127 19.01 -12.65 -8.81
CA SER A 127 19.62 -13.73 -9.59
C SER A 127 20.19 -13.10 -10.85
N SER A 128 21.48 -12.76 -10.79
CA SER A 128 22.21 -12.44 -12.01
C SER A 128 22.57 -13.76 -12.69
N ARG A 129 21.84 -14.04 -13.78
CA ARG A 129 22.02 -15.06 -14.84
C ARG A 129 21.27 -16.39 -14.67
N ALA A 130 20.29 -16.59 -15.54
CA ALA A 130 20.46 -17.56 -16.63
C ALA A 130 19.83 -17.00 -17.92
N VAL A 131 20.64 -16.99 -18.97
CA VAL A 131 20.30 -16.61 -20.34
C VAL A 131 19.25 -17.59 -20.88
N GLY A 132 18.14 -17.07 -21.43
CA GLY A 132 17.34 -17.79 -22.44
C GLY A 132 16.11 -18.59 -22.01
N GLN A 133 15.17 -18.02 -21.25
CA GLN A 133 13.81 -18.59 -21.14
C GLN A 133 12.74 -17.59 -21.63
N PRO A 134 11.68 -18.09 -22.31
CA PRO A 134 10.71 -17.26 -23.01
C PRO A 134 9.86 -16.46 -22.01
N GLU A 135 9.62 -15.20 -22.35
CA GLU A 135 8.80 -14.28 -21.57
C GLU A 135 7.39 -14.87 -21.36
N ALA A 136 6.96 -14.91 -20.11
CA ALA A 136 5.59 -15.26 -19.75
C ALA A 136 4.62 -14.20 -20.31
N PRO A 137 3.40 -14.57 -20.75
CA PRO A 137 2.48 -13.65 -21.39
C PRO A 137 2.09 -12.54 -20.40
N SER A 138 2.07 -11.30 -20.90
CA SER A 138 1.74 -10.05 -20.20
C SER A 138 0.41 -10.03 -19.42
N THR A 139 -0.44 -11.05 -19.60
CA THR A 139 -1.69 -11.27 -18.86
C THR A 139 -1.49 -11.88 -17.48
N GLU A 140 -0.39 -12.62 -17.23
CA GLU A 140 -0.08 -13.19 -15.89
C GLU A 140 0.45 -12.14 -14.91
N ALA A 141 0.98 -11.02 -15.43
CA ALA A 141 1.53 -9.92 -14.64
C ALA A 141 0.47 -9.16 -13.82
N LEU A 142 -0.80 -9.16 -14.24
CA LEU A 142 -1.90 -8.51 -13.51
C LEU A 142 -2.43 -9.38 -12.36
N ALA A 143 -2.36 -10.71 -12.48
CA ALA A 143 -2.81 -11.63 -11.43
C ALA A 143 -1.85 -11.68 -10.24
N LEU A 144 -0.55 -11.46 -10.47
CA LEU A 144 0.49 -11.47 -9.43
C LEU A 144 0.57 -10.17 -8.61
N GLN A 145 -0.13 -9.10 -9.01
CA GLN A 145 -0.17 -7.87 -8.23
C GLN A 145 -1.08 -7.96 -6.99
N SER A 146 -1.93 -8.98 -6.93
CA SER A 146 -2.87 -9.25 -5.83
C SER A 146 -2.22 -9.88 -4.59
N GLY A 147 -1.00 -10.40 -4.70
CA GLY A 147 -0.32 -11.21 -3.68
C GLY A 147 0.90 -10.56 -3.06
N LYS A 148 0.99 -9.23 -3.05
CA LYS A 148 2.11 -8.52 -2.40
C LYS A 148 1.94 -8.64 -0.89
N THR A 149 2.47 -9.71 -0.31
CA THR A 149 2.47 -9.91 1.14
C THR A 149 3.14 -8.73 1.82
N LEU A 150 2.37 -8.09 2.67
CA LEU A 150 2.73 -6.92 3.45
C LEU A 150 3.62 -7.35 4.60
N LEU A 151 4.88 -6.98 4.50
CA LEU A 151 5.88 -7.09 5.53
C LEU A 151 6.12 -5.68 6.07
N LEU A 152 5.58 -5.39 7.26
CA LEU A 152 5.66 -4.12 7.97
C LEU A 152 6.70 -4.25 9.11
N ASP A 153 6.91 -3.29 10.03
CA ASP A 153 7.76 -3.41 11.24
C ASP A 153 7.29 -2.38 12.28
N PRO A 154 7.32 -2.60 13.61
CA PRO A 154 6.47 -1.91 14.56
C PRO A 154 7.17 -0.73 15.22
N ARG A 155 8.25 -0.22 14.64
CA ARG A 155 8.88 1.03 15.10
C ARG A 155 8.80 2.17 14.10
N LYS A 156 8.14 1.91 12.98
CA LYS A 156 7.84 2.71 11.77
C LYS A 156 7.60 1.62 10.74
N LEU A 157 6.51 1.63 9.97
CA LEU A 157 6.30 0.64 8.90
C LEU A 157 7.56 0.60 7.99
N GLN A 158 8.48 -0.31 8.27
CA GLN A 158 9.74 -0.54 7.58
C GLN A 158 9.65 -1.99 7.10
N LEU A 159 9.90 -2.22 5.82
CA LEU A 159 9.80 -3.57 5.26
C LEU A 159 10.99 -4.39 5.74
N SER A 160 10.80 -5.31 6.68
CA SER A 160 11.90 -6.09 7.28
C SER A 160 12.14 -7.41 6.57
N ARG A 161 13.23 -7.56 5.81
CA ARG A 161 13.56 -8.79 5.05
C ARG A 161 13.61 -10.05 5.93
N ALA A 162 13.15 -11.18 5.39
CA ALA A 162 13.62 -12.50 5.78
C ALA A 162 15.02 -12.74 5.19
N GLY A 163 16.05 -12.68 6.04
CA GLY A 163 17.43 -13.00 5.67
C GLY A 163 17.63 -14.48 5.29
N PRO A 164 18.85 -14.87 4.84
CA PRO A 164 19.27 -16.26 4.81
C PRO A 164 19.30 -16.88 6.22
#